data_AF-A0A9C9PMK8-F1
#
_entry.id   AF-A0A9C9PMK8-F1
#
_cell.length_a   1.000
_cell.length_b   1.000
_cell.length_c   1.000
_cell.angle_alpha   90.00
_cell.angle_beta   90.00
_cell.angle_gamma   90.00
#
_symmetry.space_group_name_H-M   'P 1'
#
loop_
_entity.id
_entity.type
_entity.pdbx_description
1 polymer ?
#
loop_
_entity_poly.entity_id
_entity_poly.type
_entity_poly.pdbx_seq_one_letter_code
_entity_poly.pdbx_strand_id
1 'polypeptide(L)' 'WEWCADPWHSNYQGAPTDGRIWDRSDTSLRLLRGGSFDNVPENCRAANRVRVSSDSHSRGRGFRGCADVTL' A
#
# COMPACT_ATOMS: atom_id res chain seq x y z
N TRP A 1 5.11 -0.70 -8.36
CA TRP A 1 4.42 -0.83 -7.06
C TRP A 1 4.29 0.55 -6.48
N GLU A 2 3.23 0.80 -5.72
CA GLU A 2 2.91 2.14 -5.23
C GLU A 2 2.70 2.11 -3.72
N TRP A 3 3.39 3.00 -3.00
CA TRP A 3 3.27 3.12 -1.54
C TRP A 3 1.86 3.57 -1.14
N CYS A 4 1.32 2.95 -0.09
CA CYS A 4 0.09 3.38 0.57
C CYS A 4 0.39 4.03 1.93
N ALA A 5 -0.53 4.88 2.38
CA ALA A 5 -0.48 5.51 3.69
C ALA A 5 -0.65 4.48 4.83
N ASP A 6 -1.32 3.36 4.56
CA ASP A 6 -1.53 2.27 5.50
C ASP A 6 -0.24 1.49 5.82
N PRO A 7 0.03 1.24 7.11
CA PRO A 7 0.88 0.13 7.54
C PRO A 7 0.37 -1.23 7.01
N TRP A 8 1.21 -2.26 7.10
CA TRP A 8 0.80 -3.61 6.74
C TRP A 8 -0.17 -4.20 7.77
N HIS A 9 -1.21 -4.88 7.27
CA HIS A 9 -2.14 -5.71 8.04
C HIS A 9 -2.28 -7.08 7.37
N SER A 10 -2.25 -8.16 8.13
CA SER A 10 -2.30 -9.54 7.57
C SER A 10 -3.62 -9.88 6.90
N ASN A 11 -4.70 -9.20 7.28
CA ASN A 11 -6.04 -9.33 6.70
C ASN A 11 -6.75 -7.96 6.72
N TYR A 12 -8.06 -7.95 6.46
CA TYR A 12 -8.89 -6.73 6.45
C TYR A 12 -9.91 -6.69 7.60
N GLN A 13 -9.79 -7.55 8.61
CA GLN A 13 -10.70 -7.55 9.76
C GLN A 13 -10.48 -6.27 10.58
N GLY A 14 -11.53 -5.45 10.69
CA GLY A 14 -11.47 -4.15 11.37
C GLY A 14 -10.87 -3.01 10.54
N ALA A 15 -10.74 -3.18 9.22
CA ALA A 15 -10.35 -2.10 8.32
C ALA A 15 -11.36 -0.93 8.37
N PRO A 16 -10.90 0.32 8.40
CA PRO A 16 -11.78 1.48 8.23
C PRO A 16 -12.58 1.40 6.92
N THR A 17 -13.84 1.80 6.96
CA THR A 17 -14.75 1.83 5.79
C THR A 17 -14.99 3.25 5.27
N ASP A 18 -14.36 4.24 5.90
CA ASP A 18 -14.52 5.68 5.62
C ASP A 18 -13.31 6.28 4.90
N GLY A 19 -12.41 5.44 4.40
CA GLY A 19 -11.23 5.87 3.63
C GLY A 19 -10.08 6.43 4.47
N ARG A 20 -10.20 6.48 5.80
CA ARG A 20 -9.09 6.88 6.68
C ARG A 20 -7.97 5.84 6.66
N ILE A 21 -6.76 6.32 6.96
CA ILE A 21 -5.57 5.47 7.12
C ILE A 21 -5.81 4.46 8.23
N TRP A 22 -5.48 3.19 7.98
CA TRP A 22 -5.57 2.14 8.98
C TRP A 22 -4.31 2.08 9.88
N ASP A 23 -4.20 3.01 10.84
CA ASP A 23 -2.98 3.26 11.63
C ASP A 23 -2.71 2.32 12.83
N ARG A 24 -3.44 1.20 12.95
CA ARG A 24 -3.43 0.36 14.18
C ARG A 24 -2.32 -0.68 14.26
N SER A 25 -1.31 -0.65 13.40
CA SER A 25 -0.24 -1.65 13.38
C SER A 25 1.16 -1.05 13.27
N ASP A 26 2.16 -1.92 13.42
CA ASP A 26 3.57 -1.57 13.29
C ASP A 26 3.86 -0.90 11.94
N THR A 27 4.45 0.29 11.99
CA THR A 27 4.79 1.12 10.84
C THR A 27 6.11 0.73 10.18
N SER A 28 6.86 -0.23 10.74
CA SER A 28 8.07 -0.81 10.15
C SER A 28 7.79 -1.45 8.78
N LEU A 29 6.58 -2.00 8.60
CA LEU A 29 6.13 -2.59 7.35
C LEU A 29 4.97 -1.80 6.77
N ARG A 30 5.09 -1.46 5.49
CA ARG A 30 4.09 -0.66 4.76
C ARG A 30 3.47 -1.46 3.64
N LEU A 31 2.24 -1.09 3.31
CA LEU A 31 1.51 -1.66 2.18
C LEU A 31 1.96 -1.02 0.86
N LEU A 32 2.22 -1.86 -0.14
CA LEU A 32 2.37 -1.49 -1.54
C LEU A 32 1.26 -2.15 -2.37
N ARG A 33 0.81 -1.49 -3.45
CA ARG A 33 -0.14 -2.05 -4.43
C ARG A 33 0.28 -1.85 -5.90
N GLY A 34 -0.40 -2.56 -6.81
CA GLY A 34 -0.41 -2.30 -8.25
C GLY A 34 0.62 -3.04 -9.11
N GLY A 35 1.70 -3.61 -8.53
CA GLY A 35 2.78 -4.22 -9.33
C GLY A 35 3.64 -3.18 -10.07
N SER A 36 4.63 -3.63 -10.83
CA SER A 36 5.70 -2.85 -11.49
C SER A 36 5.94 -3.38 -12.92
N PHE A 37 6.75 -2.67 -13.71
CA PHE A 37 7.11 -3.02 -15.09
C PHE A 37 7.79 -4.38 -15.24
N ASP A 38 8.44 -4.87 -14.19
CA ASP A 38 9.22 -6.11 -14.12
C ASP A 38 8.49 -7.23 -13.37
N ASN A 39 7.21 -7.05 -13.03
CA ASN A 39 6.45 -8.05 -12.30
C ASN A 39 5.65 -8.94 -13.22
N VAL A 40 5.51 -10.20 -12.79
CA VAL A 40 4.59 -11.15 -13.42
C VAL A 40 3.13 -10.67 -13.28
N PRO A 41 2.26 -10.99 -14.24
CA PRO A 41 0.88 -10.48 -14.28
C PRO A 41 0.05 -10.71 -13.01
N GLU A 42 0.31 -11.80 -12.29
CA GLU A 42 -0.38 -12.19 -11.05
C GLU A 42 -0.16 -11.16 -9.92
N ASN A 43 0.97 -10.45 -9.96
CA ASN A 43 1.34 -9.41 -9.01
C ASN A 43 0.70 -8.05 -9.35
N CYS A 44 0.21 -7.87 -10.58
CA CYS A 44 -0.41 -6.63 -11.04
C CYS A 44 -1.95 -6.62 -10.86
N ARG A 45 -2.53 -7.66 -10.23
CA ARG A 45 -3.96 -7.71 -9.92
C ARG A 45 -4.34 -6.64 -8.90
N ALA A 46 -5.53 -6.06 -9.03
CA ALA A 46 -6.04 -5.02 -8.13
C ALA A 46 -6.07 -5.42 -6.64
N ALA A 47 -6.34 -6.70 -6.36
CA ALA A 47 -6.39 -7.24 -5.01
C ALA A 47 -5.00 -7.66 -4.45
N ASN A 48 -3.95 -7.63 -5.26
CA ASN A 48 -2.61 -8.01 -4.79
C ASN A 48 -2.09 -6.96 -3.80
N ARG A 49 -1.37 -7.45 -2.78
CA ARG A 49 -0.82 -6.66 -1.68
C ARG A 49 0.56 -7.20 -1.37
N VAL A 50 1.53 -6.33 -1.19
CA VAL A 50 2.84 -6.73 -0.66
C VAL A 50 3.24 -5.85 0.51
N ARG A 51 3.97 -6.46 1.45
CA ARG A 51 4.58 -5.76 2.58
C ARG A 51 6.06 -5.55 2.30
N VAL A 52 6.55 -4.36 2.60
CA VAL A 52 7.98 -4.06 2.56
C VAL A 52 8.37 -3.22 3.77
N SER A 53 9.65 -3.27 4.13
CA SER A 53 10.22 -2.35 5.12
C SER A 53 10.02 -0.89 4.68
N SER A 54 9.72 0.01 5.61
CA SER A 54 9.43 1.42 5.35
C SER A 54 10.60 2.20 4.72
N ASP A 55 11.84 1.70 4.89
CA ASP A 55 13.07 2.25 4.30
C ASP A 55 13.42 1.67 2.91
N SER A 56 12.61 0.74 2.41
CA SER A 56 12.97 -0.08 1.25
C SER A 56 12.74 0.61 -0.09
N HIS A 57 13.80 1.04 -0.76
CA HIS A 57 13.73 1.69 -2.08
C HIS A 57 14.11 0.74 -3.22
N SER A 58 13.42 0.86 -4.36
CA SER A 58 13.81 0.16 -5.61
C SER A 58 13.25 0.88 -6.84
N ARG A 59 13.80 0.61 -8.02
CA ARG A 59 13.37 1.24 -9.29
C ARG A 59 11.93 0.93 -9.67
N GLY A 60 11.37 -0.18 -9.16
CA GLY A 60 9.99 -0.59 -9.40
C GLY A 60 8.98 -0.09 -8.36
N ARG A 61 9.37 0.82 -7.46
CA ARG A 61 8.52 1.36 -6.40
C ARG A 61 8.40 2.87 -6.53
N GLY A 62 7.17 3.36 -6.57
CA GLY A 62 6.80 4.78 -6.60
C GLY A 62 5.64 5.05 -5.65
N PHE A 63 4.94 6.17 -5.84
CA PHE A 63 3.75 6.52 -5.08
C PHE A 63 2.83 7.41 -5.92
N ARG A 64 1.57 7.52 -5.51
CA ARG A 64 0.63 8.53 -6.03
C ARG A 64 0.19 9.41 -4.87
N GLY A 65 0.09 10.72 -5.11
CA GLY A 65 -0.49 11.64 -4.14
C GLY A 65 -2.01 11.51 -4.11
N CYS A 66 -2.60 11.69 -2.93
CA CYS A 66 -4.03 11.90 -2.74
C CYS A 66 -4.22 13.15 -1.87
N ALA A 67 -5.36 13.82 -2.05
CA ALA A 67 -5.74 14.96 -1.24
C ALA A 67 -7.26 14.89 -1.00
N ASP A 68 -7.68 15.26 0.20
CA ASP A 68 -9.09 15.41 0.52
C ASP A 68 -9.65 16.62 -0.22
N VAL A 69 -10.85 16.46 -0.76
CA VAL A 69 -11.59 17.54 -1.43
C VAL A 69 -12.57 18.12 -0.41
N THR A 70 -12.05 18.94 0.50
CA THR A 70 -12.88 19.70 1.44
C THR A 70 -13.04 21.11 0.88
N LEU A 71 -14.28 21.54 0.63
CA LEU A 71 -14.63 22.91 0.21
C LEU A 71 -14.50 23.90 1.37
#